data_AF-A0A3B0Y8H0-F1
#
_entry.id   AF-A0A3B0Y8H0-F1
#
_cell.length_a   1.000
_cell.length_b   1.000
_cell.length_c   1.000
_cell.angle_alpha   90.00
_cell.angle_beta   90.00
_cell.angle_gamma   90.00
#
_symmetry.space_group_name_H-M   'P 1'
#
loop_
_entity.id
_entity.type
_entity.pdbx_description
1 polymer ?
#
loop_
_entity_poly.entity_id
_entity_poly.type
_entity_poly.pdbx_seq_one_letter_code
_entity_poly.pdbx_strand_id
1 'polypeptide(L)' 'MSHRVNTIGSYLGKPIFESIEVRDEPYVFDRIAQYEDDEFPLDRLSENEVLVEPGLIYRHKD' A
#
# COMPACT_ATOMS: atom_id res chain seq x y z
N MET A 1 16.69 -2.67 16.67
CA MET A 1 16.47 -1.44 15.88
C MET A 1 14.98 -1.16 15.91
N SER A 2 14.53 -0.02 16.43
CA SER A 2 13.10 0.34 16.40
C SER A 2 12.73 0.69 14.96
N HIS A 3 12.00 -0.20 14.29
CA HIS A 3 11.25 0.15 13.10
C HIS A 3 10.21 1.19 13.55
N ARG A 4 10.53 2.47 13.43
CA ARG A 4 9.55 3.54 13.63
C ARG A 4 8.58 3.42 12.48
N VAL A 5 7.43 2.84 12.80
CA VAL A 5 6.32 2.74 11.87
C VAL A 5 5.77 4.15 11.67
N ASN A 6 6.22 4.82 10.61
CA ASN A 6 5.72 6.14 10.25
C ASN A 6 4.33 5.96 9.64
N THR A 7 3.31 6.44 10.35
CA THR A 7 1.93 6.49 9.83
C THR A 7 1.69 7.88 9.27
N ILE A 8 1.18 7.93 8.04
CA ILE A 8 0.91 9.18 7.31
C ILE A 8 -0.59 9.48 7.21
N GLY A 9 -1.43 8.56 7.68
CA GLY A 9 -2.88 8.73 7.69
C GLY A 9 -3.60 7.46 8.13
N SER A 10 -4.89 7.41 7.84
CA SER A 10 -5.72 6.23 8.06
C SER A 10 -6.76 6.10 6.96
N TYR A 11 -7.04 4.89 6.51
CA TYR A 11 -8.07 4.55 5.53
C TYR A 11 -8.93 3.41 6.06
N LEU A 12 -10.26 3.60 6.07
CA LEU A 12 -11.23 2.64 6.63
C LEU A 12 -10.88 2.19 8.06
N GLY A 13 -10.41 3.12 8.90
CA GLY A 13 -10.03 2.86 10.29
C GLY A 13 -8.71 2.10 10.46
N LYS A 14 -8.02 1.74 9.37
CA LYS A 14 -6.67 1.15 9.39
C LYS A 14 -5.62 2.23 9.13
N PRO A 15 -4.45 2.17 9.78
CA PRO A 15 -3.37 3.12 9.52
C PRO A 15 -2.82 2.96 8.10
N ILE A 16 -2.43 4.07 7.47
CA ILE A 16 -1.63 4.09 6.25
C ILE A 16 -0.19 4.29 6.69
N PHE A 17 0.65 3.29 6.44
CA PHE A 17 2.09 3.38 6.68
C PHE A 17 2.76 4.09 5.51
N GLU A 18 3.73 4.95 5.80
CA GLU A 18 4.57 5.61 4.79
C GLU A 18 5.29 4.58 3.92
N SER A 19 5.81 3.53 4.57
CA SER A 19 6.47 2.42 3.92
C SER A 19 6.19 1.11 4.64
N ILE A 20 6.24 0.01 3.88
CA ILE A 20 6.12 -1.36 4.37
C ILE A 20 7.27 -2.19 3.81
N GLU A 21 7.56 -3.32 4.44
CA GLU A 21 8.50 -4.32 3.92
C GLU A 21 7.71 -5.56 3.52
N VAL A 22 7.86 -5.98 2.27
CA VAL A 22 7.22 -7.18 1.72
C VAL A 22 8.30 -8.08 1.18
N ARG A 23 8.47 -9.27 1.79
CA ARG A 23 9.53 -10.24 1.41
C ARG A 23 10.92 -9.61 1.41
N ASP A 24 11.23 -8.85 2.46
CA ASP A 24 12.50 -8.13 2.66
C ASP A 24 12.76 -6.99 1.65
N GLU A 25 11.79 -6.67 0.78
CA GLU A 25 11.87 -5.54 -0.14
C GLU A 25 11.04 -4.35 0.36
N PRO A 26 11.57 -3.10 0.30
CA PRO A 26 10.88 -1.92 0.76
C PRO A 26 9.86 -1.40 -0.27
N TYR A 27 8.65 -1.12 0.18
CA TYR A 27 7.62 -0.45 -0.62
C TYR A 27 7.15 0.83 0.08
N VAL A 28 6.84 1.86 -0.69
CA VAL A 28 6.36 3.16 -0.21
C VAL A 28 4.91 3.34 -0.63
N PHE A 29 4.10 3.93 0.24
CA PHE A 29 2.71 4.25 -0.08
C PHE A 29 2.63 5.17 -1.28
N ASP A 30 1.79 4.82 -2.26
CA ASP A 30 1.61 5.59 -3.48
C ASP A 30 0.20 6.20 -3.52
N ARG A 31 -0.84 5.36 -3.45
CA ARG A 31 -2.23 5.80 -3.57
C ARG A 31 -3.23 4.82 -2.95
N ILE A 32 -4.48 5.25 -2.82
CA ILE A 32 -5.60 4.37 -2.48
C ILE A 32 -6.20 3.85 -3.79
N ALA A 33 -6.40 2.55 -3.88
CA ALA A 33 -7.06 1.88 -5.00
C ALA A 33 -8.50 2.37 -5.13
N GLN A 34 -8.94 2.53 -6.37
CA GLN A 34 -10.33 2.83 -6.64
C GLN A 34 -11.14 1.54 -6.54
N TYR A 35 -12.17 1.56 -5.70
CA TYR A 35 -13.13 0.47 -5.57
C TYR A 35 -14.20 0.62 -6.66
N GLU A 36 -14.31 -0.35 -7.56
CA GLU A 36 -15.25 -0.35 -8.68
C GLU A 36 -15.85 -1.75 -8.84
N ASP A 37 -17.12 -1.84 -9.23
CA ASP A 37 -17.81 -3.12 -9.46
C ASP A 37 -17.68 -4.12 -8.30
N ASP A 38 -17.78 -3.62 -7.06
CA ASP A 38 -17.63 -4.38 -5.81
C ASP A 38 -16.26 -5.06 -5.61
N GLU A 39 -15.21 -4.64 -6.34
CA GLU A 39 -13.86 -5.19 -6.24
C GLU A 39 -12.77 -4.10 -6.38
N PHE A 40 -11.51 -4.50 -6.15
CA PHE A 40 -10.34 -3.67 -6.47
C PHE A 40 -9.69 -4.20 -7.76
N PRO A 41 -9.81 -3.47 -8.88
CA PRO A 41 -9.29 -3.94 -10.17
C PRO A 41 -7.75 -4.07 -10.14
N LEU A 42 -7.24 -5.29 -10.28
CA LEU A 42 -5.79 -5.60 -10.28
C LEU A 42 -5.11 -5.22 -11.60
N ASP A 43 -5.88 -5.02 -12.67
CA ASP A 43 -5.41 -4.52 -13.97
C ASP A 43 -4.84 -3.10 -13.91
N ARG A 44 -5.18 -2.34 -12.84
CA ARG A 44 -4.64 -1.00 -12.56
C ARG A 44 -3.36 -1.02 -11.71
N LEU A 45 -2.86 -2.21 -11.37
CA LEU A 45 -1.63 -2.40 -10.61
C LEU A 45 -0.45 -2.56 -11.57
N SER A 46 0.57 -1.73 -11.41
CA SER A 46 1.81 -1.85 -12.19
C SER A 46 2.67 -3.02 -11.68
N GLU A 47 3.63 -3.50 -12.47
CA GLU A 47 4.48 -4.66 -12.14
C GLU A 47 5.23 -4.51 -10.80
N ASN A 48 5.53 -3.29 -10.38
CA ASN A 48 6.26 -2.97 -9.14
C ASN A 48 5.33 -2.43 -8.04
N GLU A 49 4.03 -2.66 -8.13
CA GLU A 49 3.05 -2.22 -7.16
C GLU A 49 2.40 -3.42 -6.45
N VAL A 50 2.04 -3.23 -5.18
CA VAL A 50 1.30 -4.22 -4.39
C VAL A 50 0.05 -3.58 -3.82
N LEU A 51 -1.06 -4.32 -3.91
CA LEU A 51 -2.33 -3.97 -3.29
C LEU A 51 -2.40 -4.61 -1.91
N VAL A 52 -2.56 -3.79 -0.87
CA VAL A 52 -2.74 -4.22 0.52
C VAL A 52 -4.16 -3.87 0.96
N GLU A 53 -4.88 -4.81 1.55
CA GLU A 53 -6.22 -4.54 2.06
C GLU A 53 -6.19 -3.45 3.14
N PRO A 54 -7.10 -2.46 3.09
CA PRO A 54 -8.38 -2.50 2.39
C PRO A 54 -8.37 -1.67 1.08
N GLY A 55 -7.27 -1.66 0.33
CA GLY A 55 -7.16 -0.91 -0.93
C GLY A 55 -5.99 0.08 -0.95
N LEU A 56 -4.91 -0.18 -0.23
CA LEU A 56 -3.71 0.66 -0.23
C LEU A 56 -2.73 0.12 -1.27
N ILE A 57 -2.33 0.98 -2.21
CA ILE A 57 -1.32 0.65 -3.21
C ILE A 57 0.03 1.17 -2.73
N TYR A 58 0.98 0.24 -2.65
CA TYR A 58 2.37 0.49 -2.31
C TYR A 58 3.25 0.18 -3.53
N ARG A 59 4.23 1.03 -3.81
CA ARG A 59 5.16 0.89 -4.93
C ARG A 59 6.54 0.55 -4.43
N HIS A 60 7.23 -0.35 -5.13
CA HIS A 60 8.61 -0.73 -4.82
C HIS A 60 9.50 0.51 -4.79
N LYS A 61 10.32 0.61 -3.76
CA LYS A 61 11.28 1.70 -3.62
C LYS A 61 12.58 1.29 -4.31
N ASP A 62 12.63 1.52 -5.62
CA ASP A 62 13.86 1.40 -6.43
C ASP A 62 15.00 2.32 -5.93
#